data_AF-A0A973SQU3-F1
#
_entry.id   AF-A0A973SQU3-F1
#
_cell.length_a   1.000
_cell.length_b   1.000
_cell.length_c   1.000
_cell.angle_alpha   90.00
_cell.angle_beta   90.00
_cell.angle_gamma   90.00
#
_symmetry.space_group_name_H-M   'P 1'
#
loop_
_entity.id
_entity.type
_entity.pdbx_description
1 polymer ?
#
loop_
_entity_poly.entity_id
_entity_poly.type
_entity_poly.pdbx_seq_one_letter_code
_entity_poly.pdbx_strand_id
1 'polypeptide(L)' 'GYELGGERLKTRPRGFPDDHPRIDLLRHKSLYAGVRYEPEPWVHTPEVRGRVERVWRDCTPLVEWLCANVRGSELPRR' A
#
# COMPACT_ATOMS: atom_id res chain seq x y z
N GLY A 1 1.89 -5.40 12.87
CA GLY A 1 1.50 -4.26 12.00
C GLY A 1 1.39 -4.76 10.58
N TYR A 2 0.89 -3.93 9.67
CA TYR A 2 0.80 -4.27 8.24
C TYR A 2 2.08 -3.89 7.50
N GLU A 3 2.45 -4.70 6.52
CA GLU A 3 3.54 -4.41 5.59
C GLU A 3 3.06 -3.40 4.55
N LEU A 4 3.84 -2.33 4.37
CA LEU A 4 3.65 -1.41 3.24
C LEU A 4 4.42 -1.94 2.03
N GLY A 5 3.70 -2.10 0.93
CA GLY A 5 4.24 -2.56 -0.34
C GLY A 5 3.84 -1.66 -1.50
N GLY A 6 4.23 -2.09 -2.69
CA GLY A 6 4.02 -1.37 -3.94
C GLY A 6 5.33 -1.08 -4.66
N GLU A 7 5.22 -0.68 -5.92
CA GLU A 7 6.39 -0.40 -6.74
C GLU A 7 7.05 0.89 -6.25
N ARG A 8 8.37 0.86 -6.07
CA ARG A 8 9.15 1.99 -5.56
C ARG A 8 10.28 2.34 -6.52
N LEU A 9 10.49 3.63 -6.73
CA LEU A 9 11.65 4.16 -7.43
C LEU A 9 12.93 3.86 -6.64
N LYS A 10 14.00 3.45 -7.34
CA LYS A 10 15.32 3.24 -6.75
C LYS A 10 15.97 4.57 -6.30
N THR A 11 15.70 5.63 -7.04
CA THR A 11 16.26 6.97 -6.82
C THR A 11 15.15 7.96 -6.48
N ARG A 12 15.52 9.19 -6.11
CA ARG A 12 14.53 10.23 -5.89
C ARG A 12 13.70 10.53 -7.14
N PRO A 13 12.40 10.82 -6.99
CA PRO A 13 11.58 11.32 -8.08
C PRO A 13 12.10 12.68 -8.58
N ARG A 14 11.90 12.95 -9.86
CA ARG A 14 12.27 14.23 -10.49
C ARG A 14 11.52 15.38 -9.80
N GLY A 15 12.22 16.49 -9.56
CA GLY A 15 11.62 17.70 -8.99
C GLY A 15 11.64 17.78 -7.46
N PHE A 16 12.11 16.74 -6.77
CA PHE A 16 12.28 16.75 -5.31
C PHE A 16 13.76 16.68 -4.93
N PRO A 17 14.21 17.33 -3.84
CA PRO A 17 15.56 17.17 -3.32
C PRO A 17 15.70 15.83 -2.57
N ASP A 18 16.93 15.35 -2.40
CA ASP A 18 17.21 14.06 -1.75
C ASP A 18 16.89 14.06 -0.25
N ASP A 19 16.95 15.23 0.40
CA ASP A 19 16.66 15.45 1.82
C ASP A 19 15.19 15.82 2.09
N HIS A 20 14.30 15.68 1.09
CA HIS A 20 12.89 15.99 1.28
C HIS A 20 12.30 15.13 2.42
N PRO A 21 11.58 15.70 3.39
CA PRO A 21 11.13 14.99 4.60
C PRO A 21 10.18 13.81 4.31
N ARG A 22 9.60 13.76 3.10
CA ARG A 22 8.73 12.69 2.62
C ARG A 22 9.32 11.89 1.46
N ILE A 23 10.64 11.95 1.23
CA ILE A 23 11.27 11.36 0.04
C ILE A 23 10.96 9.87 -0.09
N ASP A 24 10.91 9.14 1.02
CA ASP A 24 10.62 7.71 1.00
C ASP A 24 9.21 7.40 0.52
N LEU A 25 8.22 8.21 0.93
CA LEU A 25 6.84 8.11 0.46
C LEU A 25 6.73 8.50 -1.02
N LEU A 26 7.39 9.59 -1.43
CA LEU A 26 7.36 10.07 -2.82
C LEU A 26 8.00 9.09 -3.82
N ARG A 27 8.83 8.15 -3.35
CA ARG A 27 9.38 7.09 -4.20
C ARG A 27 8.35 6.01 -4.54
N HIS A 28 7.23 5.90 -3.83
CA HIS A 28 6.19 4.93 -4.16
C HIS A 28 5.42 5.36 -5.41
N LYS A 29 5.45 4.52 -6.46
CA LYS A 29 4.57 4.64 -7.63
C LYS A 29 3.20 4.02 -7.37
N SER A 30 3.19 2.99 -6.53
CA SER A 30 1.98 2.41 -5.95
C SER A 30 2.23 2.13 -4.47
N LEU A 31 1.15 2.14 -3.69
CA LEU A 31 1.19 1.90 -2.26
C LEU A 31 0.01 0.99 -1.88
N TYR A 32 0.30 -0.09 -1.17
CA TYR A 32 -0.71 -0.92 -0.51
C TYR A 32 -0.22 -1.31 0.88
N ALA A 33 -1.16 -1.69 1.76
CA ALA A 33 -0.86 -2.28 3.06
C ALA A 33 -1.49 -3.67 3.13
N GLY A 34 -0.77 -4.62 3.72
CA GLY A 34 -1.28 -5.97 3.88
C GLY A 34 -0.43 -6.82 4.78
N VAL A 35 -0.78 -8.09 4.86
CA VAL A 35 -0.02 -9.10 5.59
C VAL A 35 0.04 -10.35 4.73
N ARG A 36 1.21 -10.99 4.71
CA ARG A 36 1.39 -12.31 4.13
C ARG A 36 1.31 -13.34 5.26
N TYR A 37 0.50 -14.35 5.07
CA TYR A 37 0.45 -15.50 5.96
C TYR A 37 1.23 -16.65 5.32
N GLU A 38 1.98 -17.38 6.14
CA GLU A 38 2.48 -18.69 5.74
C GLU A 38 1.30 -19.68 5.66
N PRO A 39 1.40 -20.74 4.84
CA PRO A 39 0.35 -21.75 4.74
C PRO A 39 0.11 -22.43 6.09
N GLU A 40 -1.13 -22.39 6.56
CA GLU A 40 -1.56 -22.95 7.84
C GLU A 40 -2.93 -23.63 7.70
N PRO A 41 -3.32 -24.55 8.60
CA PRO A 41 -4.54 -25.35 8.44
C PRO A 41 -5.84 -24.54 8.29
N TRP A 42 -5.92 -23.37 8.93
CA TRP A 42 -7.09 -22.50 8.85
C TRP A 42 -7.38 -22.03 7.41
N VAL A 43 -6.39 -22.02 6.51
CA VAL A 43 -6.53 -21.62 5.10
C VAL A 43 -7.56 -22.47 4.34
N HIS A 44 -7.84 -23.68 4.81
CA HIS A 44 -8.83 -24.58 4.21
C HIS A 44 -10.19 -24.55 4.90
N THR A 45 -10.41 -23.59 5.79
CA THR A 45 -11.64 -23.49 6.60
C THR A 45 -12.39 -22.19 6.34
N PRO A 46 -13.67 -22.08 6.73
CA PRO A 46 -14.42 -20.83 6.65
C PRO A 46 -13.79 -19.65 7.43
N GLU A 47 -12.85 -19.92 8.35
CA GLU A 47 -12.14 -18.90 9.12
C GLU A 47 -11.40 -17.89 8.24
N VAL A 48 -10.91 -18.32 7.05
CA VAL A 48 -10.21 -17.46 6.08
C VAL A 48 -10.96 -16.17 5.82
N ARG A 49 -12.27 -16.28 5.61
CA ARG A 49 -13.12 -15.13 5.30
C ARG A 49 -13.01 -14.07 6.38
N GLY A 50 -13.12 -14.47 7.65
CA GLY A 50 -13.04 -13.56 8.79
C GLY A 50 -11.67 -12.91 8.92
N ARG A 51 -10.59 -13.64 8.65
CA ARG A 51 -9.22 -13.10 8.68
C ARG A 51 -8.98 -12.09 7.56
N VAL A 52 -9.32 -12.43 6.32
CA VAL A 52 -9.18 -11.53 5.16
C VAL A 52 -10.01 -10.26 5.33
N GLU A 53 -11.28 -10.41 5.74
CA GLU A 53 -12.13 -9.24 5.98
C GLU A 53 -11.57 -8.31 7.04
N ARG A 54 -10.99 -8.86 8.12
CA ARG A 54 -10.38 -8.04 9.17
C ARG A 54 -9.22 -7.21 8.62
N VAL A 55 -8.32 -7.82 7.86
CA VAL A 55 -7.19 -7.12 7.23
C VAL A 55 -7.69 -5.99 6.32
N TRP A 56 -8.72 -6.24 5.51
CA TRP A 56 -9.28 -5.22 4.61
C TRP A 56 -9.94 -4.06 5.36
N ARG A 57 -10.68 -4.36 6.44
CA ARG A 57 -11.28 -3.32 7.30
C ARG A 57 -10.21 -2.50 7.99
N ASP A 58 -9.15 -3.13 8.49
CA ASP A 58 -8.06 -2.42 9.15
C ASP A 58 -7.26 -1.54 8.15
N CYS A 59 -7.18 -1.93 6.87
CA CYS A 59 -6.58 -1.12 5.81
C CYS A 59 -7.49 0.00 5.28
N THR A 60 -8.78 0.05 5.66
CA THR A 60 -9.74 1.04 5.14
C THR A 60 -9.30 2.49 5.36
N PRO A 61 -8.75 2.91 6.52
CA PRO A 61 -8.32 4.29 6.71
C PRO A 61 -7.22 4.74 5.72
N LEU A 62 -6.33 3.83 5.32
CA LEU A 62 -5.32 4.13 4.31
C LEU A 62 -5.97 4.35 2.94
N VAL A 63 -6.92 3.48 2.56
CA VAL A 63 -7.63 3.59 1.28
C VAL A 63 -8.43 4.88 1.23
N GLU A 64 -9.17 5.21 2.29
CA GLU A 64 -9.93 6.45 2.39
C GLU A 64 -9.01 7.68 2.27
N TRP A 65 -7.88 7.66 2.95
CA TRP A 65 -6.89 8.72 2.85
C TRP A 65 -6.36 8.87 1.41
N LEU A 66 -6.03 7.76 0.74
CA LEU A 66 -5.59 7.77 -0.65
C LEU A 66 -6.68 8.32 -1.57
N CYS A 67 -7.93 7.89 -1.43
CA CYS A 67 -9.05 8.41 -2.21
C CYS A 67 -9.28 9.92 -2.00
N ALA A 68 -9.09 10.41 -0.78
CA ALA A 68 -9.27 11.83 -0.45
C ALA A 68 -8.11 12.72 -0.92
N ASN A 69 -6.87 12.22 -0.86
CA ASN A 69 -5.66 13.05 -1.02
C ASN A 69 -4.89 12.76 -2.32
N VAL A 70 -5.05 11.58 -2.89
CA VAL A 70 -4.35 11.14 -4.10
C VAL A 70 -5.34 11.10 -5.24
N ARG A 71 -5.30 12.12 -6.10
CA ARG A 71 -6.04 12.12 -7.36
C ARG A 71 -5.30 11.28 -8.38
N GLY A 72 -6.04 10.65 -9.29
CA GLY A 72 -5.45 9.93 -10.42
C GLY A 72 -4.46 10.83 -11.16
N SER A 73 -3.29 10.29 -11.48
CA SER A 73 -2.32 11.00 -12.31
C SER A 73 -2.96 11.31 -13.66
N GLU A 74 -3.04 12.59 -14.03
CA GLU A 74 -3.43 13.04 -15.38
C GLU A 74 -2.37 12.69 -16.43
N LEU A 75 -1.17 12.26 -16.00
CA LEU A 75 -0.14 11.79 -16.91
C LEU A 75 -0.56 10.44 -17.51
N PRO A 76 -0.35 10.23 -18.83
CA PRO A 76 -0.59 8.95 -19.48
C PRO A 76 0.12 7.82 -18.75
N ARG A 77 -0.53 6.65 -18.63
CA ARG A 77 0.16 5.44 -18.19
C ARG A 77 1.34 5.20 -19.15
N ARG A 78 2.54 5.14 -18.58
CA ARG A 78 3.78 4.83 -19.32
C ARG A 78 3.90 3.34 -19.58
#